data_AF-A0A4Y2RHH3-F1
#
_entry.id   AF-A0A4Y2RHH3-F1
#
_cell.length_a   1.000
_cell.length_b   1.000
_cell.length_c   1.000
_cell.angle_alpha   90.00
_cell.angle_beta   90.00
_cell.angle_gamma   90.00
#
_symmetry.space_group_name_H-M   'P 1'
#
loop_
_entity.id
_entity.type
_entity.pdbx_description
1 polymer ?
#
loop_
_entity_poly.entity_id
_entity_poly.type
_entity_poly.pdbx_seq_one_letter_code
_entity_poly.pdbx_strand_id
1 'polypeptide(L)'
;MRGKKSGLESRLREKCPHLLDIDGDSCHHAHNAAKLFCKPFGLHLESLFTDIHNDFKWSPDLRAALMEICEVLNIKYTMPQNYISFRWLSVYVVAQDFSRMISALTLFYFSFLSRSEKTNFLPVVINIYKLHNVTETGKEFIHKMHSRLAEKNMTQAGKVGLLKSCLKTA
;
A
#
# COMPACT_ATOMS: atom_id res chain seq x y z
N MET A 1 18.04 6.87 -22.94
CA MET A 1 19.02 6.37 -23.93
C MET A 1 18.54 6.38 -25.39
N ARG A 2 17.22 6.43 -25.66
CA ARG A 2 16.65 6.40 -27.03
C ARG A 2 16.03 7.73 -27.50
N GLY A 3 16.66 8.86 -27.17
CA GLY A 3 16.16 10.17 -27.59
C GLY A 3 16.27 10.35 -29.10
N LYS A 4 15.20 10.80 -29.76
CA LYS A 4 15.06 10.84 -31.24
C LYS A 4 16.17 11.57 -32.03
N LYS A 5 16.92 12.48 -31.38
CA LYS A 5 17.98 13.29 -32.03
C LYS A 5 19.35 13.23 -31.34
N SER A 6 19.39 12.89 -30.06
CA SER A 6 20.61 12.91 -29.24
C SER A 6 20.76 11.66 -28.36
N GLY A 7 19.92 10.65 -28.59
CA GLY A 7 20.01 9.37 -27.92
C GLY A 7 21.33 8.68 -28.26
N LEU A 8 21.87 7.96 -27.27
CA LEU A 8 23.06 7.14 -27.43
C LEU A 8 22.88 6.13 -28.58
N GLU A 9 21.69 5.53 -28.66
CA GLU A 9 21.31 4.60 -29.73
C GLU A 9 21.34 5.28 -31.11
N SER A 10 20.74 6.45 -31.25
CA SER A 10 20.70 7.19 -32.52
C SER A 10 22.11 7.59 -33.00
N ARG A 11 22.98 8.01 -32.07
CA ARG A 11 24.40 8.30 -32.35
C ARG A 11 25.22 7.06 -32.68
N LEU A 12 24.90 5.91 -32.08
CA LEU A 12 25.56 4.64 -32.39
C LEU A 12 25.18 4.15 -33.78
N ARG A 13 23.93 4.32 -34.20
CA ARG A 13 23.47 3.96 -35.55
C ARG A 13 24.09 4.80 -36.65
N GLU A 14 24.36 6.08 -36.40
CA GLU A 14 25.11 6.94 -37.33
C GLU A 14 26.49 6.36 -37.65
N LYS A 15 27.15 5.74 -36.66
CA LYS A 15 28.48 5.12 -36.83
C LYS A 15 28.41 3.65 -37.25
N CYS A 16 27.37 2.94 -36.86
CA CYS A 16 27.16 1.53 -37.15
C CYS A 16 25.74 1.32 -37.72
N PRO A 17 25.53 1.55 -39.04
CA PRO A 17 24.19 1.47 -39.65
C PRO A 17 23.54 0.09 -39.56
N HIS A 18 24.37 -0.96 -39.45
CA HIS A 18 23.96 -2.36 -39.33
C HIS A 18 23.62 -2.77 -37.90
N LEU A 19 23.67 -1.86 -36.92
CA LEU A 19 23.28 -2.16 -35.54
C LEU A 19 21.80 -2.57 -35.50
N LEU A 20 21.52 -3.78 -35.05
CA LEU A 20 20.16 -4.26 -34.84
C LEU A 20 19.61 -3.67 -33.53
N ASP A 21 18.48 -2.95 -33.58
CA ASP A 21 17.75 -2.56 -32.37
C ASP A 21 16.72 -3.64 -32.14
N ILE A 22 17.10 -4.54 -31.25
CA ILE A 22 16.15 -5.39 -30.57
C ILE A 22 15.58 -4.45 -29.50
N ASP A 23 14.26 -4.18 -29.57
CA ASP A 23 13.54 -3.18 -28.77
C ASP A 23 13.73 -3.39 -27.24
N GLY A 24 12.95 -2.71 -26.40
CA GLY A 24 12.94 -3.00 -24.97
C GLY A 24 12.76 -4.50 -24.73
N ASP A 25 13.35 -5.03 -23.66
CA ASP A 25 13.02 -6.39 -23.28
C ASP A 25 11.49 -6.51 -23.06
N SER A 26 10.93 -7.69 -23.32
CA SER A 26 9.49 -7.92 -23.20
C SER A 26 8.95 -7.58 -21.79
N CYS A 27 9.81 -7.66 -20.77
CA CYS A 27 9.49 -7.29 -19.40
C CYS A 27 9.20 -5.77 -19.32
N HIS A 28 10.05 -4.93 -19.91
CA HIS A 28 9.88 -3.48 -19.98
C HIS A 28 8.59 -3.11 -20.70
N HIS A 29 8.26 -3.81 -21.80
CA HIS A 29 6.98 -3.61 -22.49
C HIS A 29 5.78 -3.96 -21.60
N ALA A 30 5.82 -5.08 -20.89
CA ALA A 30 4.77 -5.47 -19.96
C ALA A 30 4.60 -4.45 -18.82
N HIS A 31 5.70 -3.97 -18.24
CA HIS A 31 5.70 -2.91 -17.22
C HIS A 31 5.07 -1.61 -17.73
N ASN A 32 5.44 -1.17 -18.94
CA ASN A 32 4.91 0.05 -19.54
C ASN A 32 3.44 -0.09 -19.93
N ALA A 33 3.04 -1.23 -20.50
CA ALA A 33 1.65 -1.53 -20.86
C ALA A 33 0.75 -1.53 -19.63
N ALA A 34 1.15 -2.21 -18.55
CA ALA A 34 0.39 -2.26 -17.31
C ALA A 34 0.26 -0.87 -16.67
N LYS A 35 1.35 -0.10 -16.63
CA LYS A 35 1.32 1.29 -16.14
C LYS A 35 0.39 2.18 -16.98
N LEU A 36 0.43 2.04 -18.30
CA LEU A 36 -0.42 2.81 -19.20
C LEU A 36 -1.89 2.42 -19.04
N PHE A 37 -2.18 1.12 -18.89
CA PHE A 37 -3.51 0.60 -18.59
C PHE A 37 -4.05 1.14 -17.26
N CYS A 38 -3.20 1.26 -16.23
CA CYS A 38 -3.62 1.75 -14.92
C CYS A 38 -3.73 3.29 -14.81
N LYS A 39 -3.16 4.03 -15.77
CA LYS A 39 -3.15 5.50 -15.76
C LYS A 39 -4.55 6.14 -15.70
N PRO A 40 -5.58 5.68 -16.43
CA PRO A 40 -6.94 6.23 -16.34
C PRO A 40 -7.58 6.09 -14.96
N PHE A 41 -7.10 5.16 -14.12
CA PHE A 41 -7.61 4.95 -12.75
C PHE A 41 -6.96 5.88 -11.72
N GLY A 42 -6.21 6.91 -12.17
CA GLY A 42 -5.66 7.94 -11.30
C GLY A 42 -4.50 7.50 -10.39
N LEU A 43 -4.00 6.27 -10.55
CA LEU A 43 -2.90 5.69 -9.76
C LEU A 43 -3.19 5.70 -8.24
N HIS A 44 -4.47 5.51 -7.86
CA HIS A 44 -4.91 5.61 -6.48
C HIS A 44 -4.27 4.54 -5.57
N LEU A 45 -4.11 3.32 -6.07
CA LEU A 45 -3.50 2.23 -5.30
C LEU A 45 -2.01 2.48 -5.06
N GLU A 46 -1.29 2.99 -6.05
CA GLU A 46 0.12 3.34 -5.93
C GLU A 46 0.35 4.44 -4.90
N SER A 47 -0.52 5.45 -4.88
CA SER A 47 -0.49 6.49 -3.84
C SER A 47 -0.74 5.88 -2.46
N LEU A 48 -1.78 5.06 -2.33
CA LEU A 48 -2.13 4.39 -1.08
C LEU A 48 -0.96 3.56 -0.53
N PHE A 49 -0.32 2.75 -1.38
CA PHE A 49 0.81 1.91 -0.96
C PHE A 49 2.02 2.75 -0.56
N THR A 50 2.25 3.87 -1.25
CA THR A 50 3.31 4.82 -0.88
C THR A 50 3.04 5.45 0.49
N ASP A 51 1.80 5.88 0.74
CA ASP A 51 1.40 6.50 2.00
C ASP A 51 1.52 5.53 3.17
N ILE A 52 0.98 4.31 3.03
CA ILE A 52 1.11 3.24 4.03
C ILE A 52 2.58 2.96 4.29
N HIS A 53 3.39 2.76 3.24
CA HIS A 53 4.81 2.51 3.43
C HIS A 53 5.48 3.61 4.24
N ASN A 54 5.19 4.89 3.92
CA ASN A 54 5.78 6.04 4.60
C ASN A 54 5.38 6.12 6.09
N ASP A 55 4.13 5.81 6.43
CA ASP A 55 3.66 5.79 7.83
C ASP A 55 4.48 4.81 8.68
N PHE A 56 4.81 3.64 8.13
CA PHE A 56 5.56 2.61 8.85
C PHE A 56 7.09 2.72 8.65
N LYS A 57 7.60 3.39 7.62
CA LYS A 57 9.03 3.35 7.23
C LYS A 57 9.99 3.81 8.33
N TRP A 58 9.56 4.70 9.21
CA TRP A 58 10.43 5.28 10.22
C TRP A 58 9.90 5.16 11.65
N SER A 59 8.78 4.47 11.88
CA SER A 59 8.17 4.35 13.20
C SER A 59 8.14 2.91 13.71
N PRO A 60 9.14 2.50 14.51
CA PRO A 60 9.16 1.18 15.16
C PRO A 60 7.90 0.92 15.98
N ASP A 61 7.41 1.92 16.70
CA ASP A 61 6.21 1.76 17.53
C ASP A 61 4.94 1.47 16.72
N LEU A 62 4.77 2.14 15.57
CA LEU A 62 3.61 1.87 14.71
C LEU A 62 3.71 0.48 14.09
N ARG A 63 4.92 0.02 13.75
CA ARG A 63 5.15 -1.36 13.30
C ARG A 63 4.81 -2.38 14.38
N ALA A 64 5.25 -2.14 15.62
CA ALA A 64 4.96 -3.02 16.74
C ALA A 64 3.44 -3.10 16.97
N ALA A 65 2.74 -1.97 16.97
CA ALA A 65 1.28 -1.96 17.10
C ALA A 65 0.58 -2.72 15.95
N LEU A 66 1.00 -2.54 14.70
CA LEU A 66 0.44 -3.29 13.58
C LEU A 66 0.74 -4.80 13.69
N MET A 67 1.92 -5.17 14.17
CA MET A 67 2.32 -6.55 14.40
C MET A 67 1.44 -7.20 15.48
N GLU A 68 1.23 -6.52 16.61
CA GLU A 68 0.33 -6.96 17.70
C GLU A 68 -1.11 -7.19 17.18
N ILE A 69 -1.62 -6.30 16.30
CA ILE A 69 -2.94 -6.51 15.65
C ILE A 69 -2.93 -7.76 14.78
N CYS A 70 -1.87 -7.93 13.98
CA CYS A 70 -1.75 -9.09 13.09
C CYS A 70 -1.76 -10.39 13.88
N GLU A 71 -1.08 -10.43 15.04
CA GLU A 71 -1.09 -11.59 15.95
C GLU A 71 -2.49 -11.90 16.47
N VAL A 72 -3.25 -10.91 16.93
CA VAL A 72 -4.63 -11.11 17.40
C VAL A 72 -5.55 -11.60 16.29
N LEU A 73 -5.34 -11.15 15.04
CA LEU A 73 -6.10 -11.60 13.88
C LEU A 73 -5.59 -12.91 13.25
N ASN A 74 -4.51 -13.49 13.79
CA ASN A 74 -3.81 -14.64 13.17
C ASN A 74 -3.42 -14.39 11.69
N ILE A 75 -3.02 -13.15 11.38
CA ILE A 75 -2.50 -12.75 10.07
C ILE A 75 -0.97 -12.70 10.16
N LYS A 76 -0.26 -13.30 9.19
CA LYS A 76 1.20 -13.17 9.13
C LYS A 76 1.60 -11.70 8.97
N TYR A 77 2.35 -11.14 9.91
CA TYR A 77 2.85 -9.78 9.74
C TYR A 77 3.90 -9.69 8.62
N THR A 78 3.75 -8.68 7.77
CA THR A 78 4.81 -8.17 6.88
C THR A 78 4.88 -6.67 7.01
N MET A 79 6.09 -6.13 6.96
CA MET A 79 6.30 -4.69 6.91
C MET A 79 5.78 -4.15 5.57
N PRO A 80 4.85 -3.18 5.54
CA PRO A 80 4.35 -2.61 4.29
C PRO A 80 5.48 -2.06 3.41
N GLN A 81 5.57 -2.60 2.19
CA GLN A 81 6.59 -2.23 1.20
C GLN A 81 6.04 -1.20 0.22
N ASN A 82 6.93 -0.38 -0.34
CA ASN A 82 6.58 0.43 -1.51
C ASN A 82 6.85 -0.35 -2.80
N TYR A 83 6.13 0.00 -3.86
CA TYR A 83 6.42 -0.51 -5.19
C TYR A 83 7.63 0.23 -5.81
N ILE A 84 8.21 -0.40 -6.82
CA ILE A 84 9.36 0.13 -7.56
C ILE A 84 8.83 0.79 -8.84
N SER A 85 8.95 2.11 -8.95
CA SER A 85 8.36 2.90 -10.05
C SER A 85 8.85 2.52 -11.46
N PHE A 86 10.10 2.08 -11.58
CA PHE A 86 10.70 1.59 -12.83
C PHE A 86 10.45 0.09 -13.09
N ARG A 87 9.87 -0.64 -12.12
CA ARG A 87 9.37 -2.02 -12.26
C ARG A 87 7.91 -2.05 -11.86
N TRP A 88 7.07 -1.33 -12.61
CA TRP A 88 5.69 -1.02 -12.19
C TRP A 88 4.84 -2.23 -11.75
N LEU A 89 4.98 -3.42 -12.36
CA LEU A 89 4.32 -4.66 -11.91
C LEU A 89 4.64 -5.07 -10.46
N SER A 90 5.66 -4.49 -9.81
CA SER A 90 5.85 -4.65 -8.36
C SER A 90 4.66 -4.12 -7.55
N VAL A 91 3.82 -3.23 -8.11
CA VAL A 91 2.53 -2.82 -7.54
C VAL A 91 1.64 -4.02 -7.27
N TYR A 92 1.65 -5.04 -8.13
CA TYR A 92 0.86 -6.26 -7.94
C TYR A 92 1.29 -7.04 -6.69
N VAL A 93 2.59 -7.19 -6.48
CA VAL A 93 3.14 -7.87 -5.29
C VAL A 93 2.76 -7.12 -4.02
N VAL A 94 2.87 -5.78 -4.04
CA VAL A 94 2.46 -4.94 -2.91
C VAL A 94 0.94 -5.02 -2.68
N ALA A 95 0.14 -5.06 -3.74
CA ALA A 95 -1.32 -5.20 -3.64
C ALA A 95 -1.75 -6.54 -3.04
N GLN A 96 -1.06 -7.64 -3.39
CA GLN A 96 -1.31 -8.95 -2.79
C GLN A 96 -1.04 -8.94 -1.28
N ASP A 97 0.08 -8.35 -0.87
CA ASP A 97 0.45 -8.25 0.53
C ASP A 97 -0.52 -7.35 1.32
N PHE A 98 -0.87 -6.20 0.73
CA PHE A 98 -1.88 -5.30 1.25
C PHE A 98 -3.24 -5.99 1.42
N SER A 99 -3.72 -6.72 0.42
CA SER A 99 -5.01 -7.43 0.46
C SER A 99 -5.04 -8.44 1.60
N ARG A 100 -3.92 -9.11 1.89
CA ARG A 100 -3.81 -10.06 3.00
C ARG A 100 -3.83 -9.36 4.36
N MET A 101 -3.25 -8.16 4.45
CA MET A 101 -3.16 -7.38 5.69
C MET A 101 -4.31 -6.38 5.89
N ILE A 102 -5.25 -6.28 4.96
CA ILE A 102 -6.26 -5.20 4.94
C ILE A 102 -7.10 -5.14 6.21
N SER A 103 -7.42 -6.29 6.82
CA SER A 103 -8.14 -6.34 8.11
C SER A 103 -7.31 -5.72 9.24
N ALA A 104 -6.03 -6.07 9.35
CA ALA A 104 -5.13 -5.52 10.37
C ALA A 104 -4.90 -4.01 10.17
N LEU A 105 -4.67 -3.59 8.93
CA LEU A 105 -4.52 -2.18 8.58
C LEU A 105 -5.80 -1.40 8.90
N THR A 106 -6.97 -1.95 8.59
CA THR A 106 -8.26 -1.31 8.91
C THR A 106 -8.40 -1.08 10.41
N LEU A 107 -8.11 -2.08 11.24
CA LEU A 107 -8.14 -1.93 12.69
C LEU A 107 -7.08 -0.94 13.21
N PHE A 108 -5.90 -0.92 12.60
CA PHE A 108 -4.85 0.03 12.95
C PHE A 108 -5.31 1.47 12.70
N TYR A 109 -5.77 1.76 11.47
CA TYR A 109 -6.19 3.10 11.08
C TYR A 109 -7.50 3.55 11.72
N PHE A 110 -8.34 2.59 12.16
CA PHE A 110 -9.53 2.89 12.97
C PHE A 110 -9.20 3.71 14.23
N SER A 111 -8.01 3.53 14.81
CA SER A 111 -7.58 4.25 16.01
C SER A 111 -7.59 5.77 15.84
N PHE A 112 -7.26 6.25 14.64
CA PHE A 112 -7.02 7.66 14.32
C PHE A 112 -8.27 8.40 13.82
N LEU A 113 -9.39 7.69 13.72
CA LEU A 113 -10.66 8.25 13.26
C LEU A 113 -11.26 9.20 14.30
N SER A 114 -11.94 10.23 13.81
CA SER A 114 -12.79 11.06 14.66
C SER A 114 -13.97 10.25 15.20
N ARG A 115 -14.62 10.75 16.26
CA ARG A 115 -15.76 10.05 16.89
C ARG A 115 -16.92 9.80 15.92
N SER A 116 -17.19 10.74 15.02
CA SER A 116 -18.22 10.59 13.99
C SER A 116 -17.84 9.50 12.98
N GLU A 117 -16.59 9.48 12.50
CA GLU A 117 -16.09 8.46 11.57
C GLU A 117 -16.08 7.07 12.21
N LYS A 118 -15.65 6.94 13.47
CA LYS A 118 -15.67 5.66 14.19
C LYS A 118 -17.06 5.04 14.21
N THR A 119 -18.11 5.86 14.35
CA THR A 119 -19.50 5.38 14.36
C THR A 119 -19.88 4.77 13.00
N ASN A 120 -19.45 5.40 11.90
CA ASN A 120 -19.72 4.91 10.54
C ASN A 120 -18.95 3.63 10.19
N PHE A 121 -17.74 3.45 10.74
CA PHE A 121 -16.87 2.31 10.43
C PHE A 121 -16.89 1.19 11.48
N LEU A 122 -17.62 1.37 12.58
CA LEU A 122 -17.80 0.32 13.59
C LEU A 122 -18.35 -0.99 13.00
N PRO A 123 -19.32 -1.00 12.06
CA PRO A 123 -19.78 -2.25 11.44
C PRO A 123 -18.66 -3.02 10.72
N VAL A 124 -17.71 -2.32 10.09
CA VAL A 124 -16.55 -2.92 9.42
C VAL A 124 -15.64 -3.59 10.44
N VAL A 125 -15.36 -2.93 11.57
CA VAL A 125 -14.57 -3.49 12.68
C VAL A 125 -15.23 -4.74 13.25
N ILE A 126 -16.54 -4.70 13.49
CA ILE A 126 -17.31 -5.85 13.97
C ILE A 126 -17.23 -7.01 12.99
N ASN A 127 -17.32 -6.74 11.68
CA ASN A 127 -17.20 -7.77 10.65
C ASN A 127 -15.82 -8.41 10.63
N ILE A 128 -14.75 -7.61 10.78
CA ILE A 128 -13.37 -8.11 10.90
C ILE A 128 -13.24 -9.04 12.10
N TYR A 129 -13.79 -8.68 13.27
CA TYR A 129 -13.75 -9.55 14.44
C TYR A 129 -14.44 -10.90 14.22
N LYS A 130 -15.58 -10.89 13.52
CA LYS A 130 -16.30 -12.11 13.15
C LYS A 130 -15.48 -12.96 12.16
N LEU A 131 -14.95 -12.34 11.11
CA LEU A 131 -14.20 -13.00 10.06
C LEU A 131 -12.96 -13.74 10.60
N HIS A 132 -12.27 -13.12 11.56
CA HIS A 132 -11.04 -13.67 12.15
C HIS A 132 -11.28 -14.39 13.48
N ASN A 133 -12.54 -14.64 13.88
CA ASN A 133 -12.91 -15.31 15.12
C ASN A 133 -12.22 -14.71 16.37
N VAL A 134 -12.16 -13.37 16.44
CA VAL A 134 -11.44 -12.67 17.51
C VAL A 134 -12.17 -12.86 18.84
N THR A 135 -11.44 -13.33 19.85
CA THR A 135 -11.94 -13.55 21.22
C THR A 135 -12.28 -12.22 21.90
N GLU A 136 -13.08 -12.25 22.98
CA GLU A 136 -13.35 -11.05 23.78
C GLU A 136 -12.06 -10.44 24.34
N THR A 137 -11.11 -11.27 24.79
CA THR A 137 -9.78 -10.81 25.22
C THR A 137 -9.00 -10.11 24.10
N GLY A 138 -9.10 -10.62 22.87
CA GLY A 138 -8.50 -9.98 21.70
C GLY A 138 -9.16 -8.64 21.35
N LYS A 139 -10.49 -8.55 21.47
CA LYS A 139 -11.23 -7.29 21.27
C LYS A 139 -10.84 -6.24 22.31
N GLU A 140 -10.76 -6.63 23.59
CA GLU A 140 -10.31 -5.75 24.67
C GLU A 140 -8.88 -5.25 24.45
N PHE A 141 -7.98 -6.14 24.01
CA PHE A 141 -6.61 -5.78 23.67
C PHE A 141 -6.58 -4.74 22.55
N ILE A 142 -7.30 -4.99 21.46
CA ILE A 142 -7.38 -4.07 20.33
C ILE A 142 -7.97 -2.72 20.75
N HIS A 143 -9.00 -2.72 21.60
CA HIS A 143 -9.60 -1.49 22.13
C HIS A 143 -8.61 -0.68 22.98
N LYS A 144 -7.83 -1.33 23.85
CA LYS A 144 -6.78 -0.65 24.63
C LYS A 144 -5.72 -0.03 23.73
N MET A 145 -5.31 -0.76 22.69
CA MET A 145 -4.35 -0.26 21.73
C MET A 145 -4.92 0.87 20.87
N HIS A 146 -6.22 0.88 20.52
CA HIS A 146 -6.86 2.02 19.86
C HIS A 146 -6.74 3.30 20.70
N SER A 147 -6.94 3.20 22.02
CA SER A 147 -6.74 4.34 22.93
C SER A 147 -5.29 4.82 22.92
N ARG A 148 -4.32 3.89 23.04
CA ARG A 148 -2.88 4.20 23.00
C ARG A 148 -2.46 4.86 21.68
N LEU A 149 -3.01 4.41 20.55
CA LEU A 149 -2.69 4.95 19.23
C LEU A 149 -3.38 6.30 18.97
N ALA A 150 -4.57 6.54 19.52
CA ALA A 150 -5.29 7.81 19.38
C ALA A 150 -4.53 9.00 19.99
N GLU A 151 -3.68 8.76 20.99
CA GLU A 151 -2.79 9.77 21.58
C GLU A 151 -1.61 10.15 20.66
N LYS A 152 -1.33 9.33 19.64
CA LYS A 152 -0.24 9.59 18.68
C LYS A 152 -0.73 10.47 17.52
N ASN A 153 0.04 11.50 17.21
CA ASN A 153 -0.20 12.33 16.04
C ASN A 153 0.31 11.65 14.77
N MET A 154 -0.62 11.12 13.97
CA MET A 154 -0.33 10.77 12.57
C MET A 154 -0.21 12.02 11.69
N THR A 155 0.56 11.91 10.60
CA THR A 155 0.63 12.97 9.59
C THR A 155 -0.74 13.23 8.96
N GLN A 156 -1.00 14.46 8.51
CA GLN A 156 -2.26 14.80 7.83
C GLN A 156 -2.48 13.97 6.55
N ALA A 157 -1.40 13.57 5.87
CA ALA A 157 -1.45 12.66 4.72
C ALA A 157 -1.96 11.27 5.12
N GLY A 158 -1.43 10.68 6.20
CA GLY A 158 -1.90 9.42 6.73
C GLY A 158 -3.36 9.47 7.24
N LYS A 159 -3.79 10.61 7.79
CA LYS A 159 -5.18 10.83 8.24
C LYS A 159 -6.19 10.90 7.08
N VAL A 160 -5.79 11.29 5.87
CA VAL A 160 -6.72 11.54 4.76
C VAL A 160 -6.66 10.47 3.66
N GLY A 161 -5.49 9.87 3.41
CA GLY A 161 -5.26 8.95 2.29
C GLY A 161 -5.85 7.54 2.49
N LEU A 162 -5.85 7.02 3.72
CA LEU A 162 -6.22 5.63 3.99
C LEU A 162 -7.71 5.39 4.19
N LEU A 163 -8.40 6.33 4.85
CA LEU A 163 -9.83 6.28 5.15
C LEU A 163 -10.70 6.24 3.90
N LYS A 164 -10.37 7.06 2.90
CA LYS A 164 -11.15 7.13 1.65
C LYS A 164 -10.90 5.93 0.75
N SER A 165 -9.75 5.27 0.87
CA SER A 165 -9.30 4.23 -0.04
C SER A 165 -9.62 2.83 0.46
N CYS A 166 -9.35 2.53 1.73
CA CYS A 166 -9.57 1.19 2.29
C CYS A 166 -11.04 0.91 2.60
N LEU A 167 -11.81 1.95 2.93
CA LEU A 167 -13.18 1.80 3.44
C LEU A 167 -14.27 2.08 2.39
N LYS A 168 -13.90 2.47 1.16
CA LYS A 168 -14.81 2.49 0.00
C LYS A 168 -14.85 1.17 -0.76
N THR A 169 -13.88 0.30 -0.52
CA THR A 169 -13.72 -1.02 -1.17
C THR A 169 -14.10 -2.20 -0.27
N ALA A 170 -14.63 -1.95 0.93
CA ALA A 170 -15.12 -2.94 1.88
C ALA A 170 -16.65 -2.99 1.90
#